data_AF-A0A1B6IWD0-F1
#
_entry.id   AF-A0A1B6IWD0-F1
#
_cell.length_a   1.000
_cell.length_b   1.000
_cell.length_c   1.000
_cell.angle_alpha   90.00
_cell.angle_beta   90.00
_cell.angle_gamma   90.00
#
_symmetry.space_group_name_H-M   'P 1'
#
loop_
_entity.id
_entity.type
_entity.pdbx_description
1 polymer ?
#
loop_
_entity_poly.entity_id
_entity_poly.type
_entity_poly.pdbx_seq_one_letter_code
_entity_poly.pdbx_strand_id
1 'polypeptide(L)'
;MEPLFEELAARGHQLTVFTCFPHKSPIPNLREIDVSHRWPRTVSNFSIGLIKSTMSNPFKTSIFMMDIEFNVCKHVLPDENVKQVFESTEHFDLVMTETFSADCFVPFAYKFNAP
;
A
#
# COMPACT_ATOMS: atom_id res chain seq x y z
N MET A 1 10.15 2.99 -2.60
CA MET A 1 10.09 1.61 -3.11
C MET A 1 10.21 1.52 -4.63
N GLU A 2 10.01 2.61 -5.38
CA GLU A 2 10.12 2.64 -6.85
C GLU A 2 11.37 1.92 -7.42
N PRO A 3 12.62 2.20 -6.96
CA PRO A 3 13.80 1.54 -7.53
C PRO A 3 13.85 0.03 -7.28
N LEU A 4 13.23 -0.45 -6.19
CA LEU A 4 13.17 -1.88 -5.89
C LEU A 4 12.31 -2.62 -6.90
N PHE A 5 11.14 -2.07 -7.23
CA PHE A 5 10.20 -2.69 -8.16
C PHE A 5 10.74 -2.64 -9.60
N GLU A 6 11.35 -1.52 -9.99
CA GLU A 6 12.02 -1.38 -11.29
C GLU A 6 13.12 -2.43 -11.47
N GLU A 7 14.00 -2.61 -10.47
CA GLU A 7 15.09 -3.59 -10.54
C GLU A 7 14.60 -5.04 -10.57
N LEU A 8 13.56 -5.37 -9.80
CA LEU A 8 12.97 -6.71 -9.82
C LEU A 8 12.32 -7.00 -11.18
N ALA A 9 11.57 -6.05 -11.74
CA ALA A 9 10.99 -6.16 -13.07
C ALA A 9 12.05 -6.31 -14.16
N ALA A 10 13.14 -5.52 -14.07
CA ALA A 10 14.28 -5.57 -14.99
C ALA A 10 15.02 -6.91 -14.94
N ARG A 11 15.04 -7.58 -13.78
CA ARG A 11 15.59 -8.93 -13.61
C ARG A 11 14.66 -10.05 -14.08
N GLY A 12 13.48 -9.71 -14.60
CA GLY A 12 12.51 -10.65 -15.18
C GLY A 12 11.46 -11.17 -14.21
N HIS A 13 11.35 -10.60 -13.00
CA HIS A 13 10.26 -10.94 -12.10
C HIS A 13 8.94 -10.29 -12.55
N GLN A 14 7.83 -11.02 -12.40
CA GLN A 14 6.49 -10.49 -12.62
C GLN A 14 5.94 -9.92 -11.32
N LEU A 15 5.61 -8.63 -11.32
CA LEU A 15 5.19 -7.89 -10.14
C LEU A 15 3.76 -7.40 -10.30
N THR A 16 2.96 -7.52 -9.24
CA THR A 16 1.71 -6.77 -9.09
C THR A 16 1.88 -5.83 -7.90
N VAL A 17 1.71 -4.53 -8.12
CA VAL A 17 1.95 -3.48 -7.10
C VAL A 17 0.72 -2.61 -6.93
N PHE A 18 0.21 -2.54 -5.70
CA PHE A 18 -0.76 -1.50 -5.31
C PHE A 18 0.00 -0.18 -5.10
N THR A 19 -0.37 0.88 -5.82
CA THR A 19 0.33 2.17 -5.75
C THR A 19 -0.63 3.35 -5.81
N CYS A 20 -0.27 4.44 -5.14
CA CYS A 20 -0.93 5.75 -5.31
C CYS A 20 -0.19 6.65 -6.30
N PHE A 21 0.97 6.21 -6.78
CA PHE A 21 1.87 6.96 -7.63
C PHE A 21 2.30 6.03 -8.77
N PRO A 22 1.41 5.75 -9.73
CA PRO A 22 1.75 4.91 -10.87
C PRO A 22 2.83 5.56 -11.72
N HIS A 23 3.64 4.75 -12.39
CA HIS A 23 4.67 5.25 -13.29
C HIS A 23 4.02 5.96 -14.49
N LYS A 24 4.68 7.01 -14.98
CA LYS A 24 4.20 7.76 -16.15
C LYS A 24 4.25 6.93 -17.44
N SER A 25 5.16 5.97 -17.50
CA SER A 25 5.34 5.05 -18.61
C SER A 25 5.27 3.62 -18.09
N PRO A 26 4.59 2.71 -18.80
CA PRO A 26 4.46 1.33 -18.38
C PRO A 26 5.83 0.63 -18.37
N ILE A 27 6.08 -0.14 -17.31
CA ILE A 27 7.30 -0.93 -17.15
C ILE A 27 6.99 -2.40 -17.49
N PRO A 28 7.80 -3.06 -18.35
CA PRO A 28 7.62 -4.48 -18.63
C PRO A 28 7.63 -5.32 -17.35
N ASN A 29 6.77 -6.33 -17.27
CA ASN A 29 6.61 -7.23 -16.12
C ASN A 29 6.11 -6.57 -14.81
N LEU A 30 5.69 -5.30 -14.85
CA LEU A 30 5.11 -4.61 -13.69
C LEU A 30 3.64 -4.26 -13.96
N ARG A 31 2.72 -4.96 -13.26
CA ARG A 31 1.30 -4.63 -13.22
C ARG A 31 1.04 -3.68 -12.05
N GLU A 32 0.78 -2.42 -12.34
CA GLU A 32 0.41 -1.43 -11.32
C GLU A 32 -1.11 -1.32 -11.17
N ILE A 33 -1.58 -1.37 -9.93
CA ILE A 33 -2.98 -1.17 -9.56
C ILE A 33 -3.08 0.15 -8.82
N ASP A 34 -3.66 1.14 -9.51
CA ASP A 34 -3.77 2.51 -9.02
C ASP A 34 -4.91 2.65 -7.99
N VAL A 35 -4.52 2.86 -6.74
CA VAL A 35 -5.43 3.10 -5.61
C VAL A 35 -5.46 4.57 -5.16
N SER A 36 -4.84 5.48 -5.93
CA SER A 36 -4.74 6.91 -5.62
C SER A 36 -6.11 7.58 -5.40
N HIS A 37 -7.14 7.13 -6.13
CA HIS A 37 -8.49 7.68 -6.04
C HIS A 37 -9.20 7.37 -4.71
N ARG A 38 -8.79 6.30 -4.00
CA ARG A 38 -9.26 5.96 -2.65
C ARG A 38 -8.36 6.53 -1.56
N TRP A 39 -7.17 7.02 -1.92
CA TRP A 39 -6.19 7.47 -0.96
C TRP A 39 -6.65 8.75 -0.24
N PRO A 40 -6.70 8.78 1.10
CA PRO A 40 -7.13 9.97 1.82
C PRO A 40 -6.11 11.11 1.61
N ARG A 41 -6.56 12.23 1.04
CA ARG A 41 -5.72 13.42 0.79
C ARG A 41 -5.07 14.00 2.05
N THR A 42 -5.64 13.69 3.22
CA THR A 42 -5.12 14.05 4.54
C THR A 42 -3.75 13.43 4.80
N VAL A 43 -3.46 12.25 4.24
CA VAL A 43 -2.15 11.59 4.37
C VAL A 43 -1.08 12.27 3.51
N SER A 44 -1.47 12.85 2.38
CA SER A 44 -0.54 13.52 1.47
C SER A 44 -0.22 14.97 1.85
N ASN A 45 -0.97 15.58 2.78
CA ASN A 45 -0.89 17.01 3.12
C ASN A 45 -0.82 17.26 4.63
N PHE A 46 0.23 16.76 5.30
CA PHE A 46 0.50 17.13 6.69
C PHE A 46 1.11 18.53 6.77
N SER A 47 0.37 19.48 7.33
CA SER A 47 0.95 20.78 7.68
C SER A 47 1.85 20.65 8.91
N ILE A 48 2.92 21.47 8.99
CA ILE A 48 3.79 21.53 10.18
C ILE A 48 2.98 21.83 11.44
N GLY A 49 1.94 22.66 11.33
CA GLY A 49 1.03 22.97 12.43
C GLY A 49 0.24 21.75 12.93
N LEU A 50 -0.26 20.92 11.99
CA LEU A 50 -0.96 19.69 12.31
C LEU A 50 0.00 18.69 12.99
N ILE A 51 1.20 18.49 12.44
CA ILE A 51 2.20 17.60 13.04
C ILE A 51 2.51 18.03 14.48
N LYS A 52 2.76 19.32 14.72
CA LYS A 52 3.06 19.82 16.07
C LYS A 52 1.90 19.62 17.06
N SER A 53 0.65 19.69 16.59
CA SER A 53 -0.52 19.56 17.47
C SER A 53 -0.89 18.10 17.73
N THR A 54 -0.89 17.24 16.71
CA THR A 54 -1.30 15.83 16.83
C THR A 54 -0.16 14.92 17.26
N MET A 55 1.07 15.17 16.83
CA MET A 55 2.26 14.38 17.16
C MET A 55 3.10 14.99 18.30
N SER A 56 2.42 15.53 19.31
CA SER A 56 3.06 16.28 20.41
C SER A 56 3.84 15.40 21.41
N ASN A 57 3.58 14.10 21.45
CA ASN A 57 4.35 13.12 22.23
C ASN A 57 4.18 11.71 21.63
N PRO A 58 5.06 10.74 21.96
CA PRO A 58 5.04 9.42 21.36
C PRO A 58 3.68 8.70 21.43
N PHE A 59 2.96 8.77 22.56
CA PHE A 59 1.67 8.10 22.70
C PHE A 59 0.61 8.69 21.76
N LYS A 60 0.50 10.02 21.71
CA LYS A 60 -0.44 10.70 20.80
C LYS A 60 -0.08 10.47 19.34
N THR A 61 1.22 10.48 19.02
CA THR A 61 1.72 10.17 17.68
C THR A 61 1.33 8.76 17.26
N SER A 62 1.54 7.74 18.11
CA SER A 62 1.19 6.37 17.79
C SER A 62 -0.32 6.18 17.55
N ILE A 63 -1.17 6.77 18.40
CA ILE A 63 -2.63 6.73 18.20
C ILE A 63 -3.01 7.40 16.88
N PHE A 64 -2.43 8.57 16.60
CA PHE A 64 -2.70 9.30 15.36
C PHE A 64 -2.28 8.54 14.10
N MET A 65 -1.10 7.90 14.11
CA MET A 65 -0.64 7.07 12.99
C MET A 65 -1.54 5.85 12.78
N MET A 66 -1.92 5.18 13.87
CA MET A 66 -2.86 4.06 13.85
C MET A 66 -4.19 4.50 13.22
N ASP A 67 -4.76 5.62 13.67
CA ASP A 67 -6.01 6.16 13.10
C ASP A 67 -5.89 6.45 11.60
N ILE A 68 -4.78 7.03 11.15
CA ILE A 68 -4.55 7.31 9.72
C ILE A 68 -4.57 6.02 8.90
N GLU A 69 -3.80 5.01 9.30
CA GLU A 69 -3.69 3.78 8.52
C GLU A 69 -4.96 2.96 8.56
N PHE A 70 -5.68 2.89 9.70
CA PHE A 70 -7.00 2.25 9.72
C PHE A 70 -7.97 2.93 8.75
N ASN A 71 -7.91 4.25 8.62
CA ASN A 71 -8.70 4.96 7.62
C ASN A 71 -8.26 4.60 6.20
N VAL A 72 -6.96 4.52 5.92
CA VAL A 72 -6.44 4.05 4.62
C VAL A 72 -6.98 2.65 4.30
N CYS A 73 -6.85 1.70 5.21
CA CYS A 73 -7.37 0.35 5.05
C CYS A 73 -8.87 0.33 4.76
N LYS A 74 -9.66 1.12 5.48
CA LYS A 74 -11.11 1.26 5.24
C LYS A 74 -11.47 1.78 3.86
N HIS A 75 -10.63 2.63 3.26
CA HIS A 75 -10.91 3.22 1.95
C HIS A 75 -10.37 2.39 0.79
N VAL A 76 -9.21 1.74 0.97
CA VAL A 76 -8.50 0.99 -0.08
C VAL A 76 -8.99 -0.45 -0.19
N LEU A 77 -9.23 -1.18 0.92
CA LEU A 77 -9.67 -2.57 0.85
C LEU A 77 -11.00 -2.78 0.09
N PRO A 78 -11.98 -1.87 0.16
CA PRO A 78 -13.21 -2.00 -0.63
C PRO A 78 -13.04 -1.63 -2.11
N ASP A 79 -11.84 -1.27 -2.56
CA ASP A 79 -11.59 -1.02 -3.98
C ASP A 79 -11.79 -2.29 -4.81
N GLU A 80 -12.49 -2.18 -5.93
CA GLU A 80 -12.82 -3.35 -6.74
C GLU A 80 -11.56 -3.97 -7.38
N ASN A 81 -10.54 -3.20 -7.73
CA ASN A 81 -9.30 -3.76 -8.27
C ASN A 81 -8.53 -4.53 -7.18
N VAL A 82 -8.55 -4.04 -5.94
CA VAL A 82 -7.94 -4.72 -4.79
C VAL A 82 -8.67 -6.02 -4.49
N LYS A 83 -10.01 -6.00 -4.47
CA LYS A 83 -10.84 -7.20 -4.28
C LYS A 83 -10.62 -8.22 -5.38
N GLN A 84 -10.56 -7.79 -6.65
CA GLN A 84 -10.33 -8.67 -7.78
C GLN A 84 -9.02 -9.43 -7.64
N VAL A 85 -7.94 -8.77 -7.22
CA VAL A 85 -6.68 -9.47 -6.92
C VAL A 85 -6.89 -10.44 -5.76
N PHE A 86 -7.45 -9.98 -4.65
CA PHE A 86 -7.64 -10.81 -3.45
C PHE A 86 -8.47 -12.08 -3.72
N GLU A 87 -9.54 -11.95 -4.49
CA GLU A 87 -10.46 -13.05 -4.86
C GLU A 87 -9.93 -13.89 -6.02
N SER A 88 -8.87 -13.44 -6.71
CA SER A 88 -8.28 -14.16 -7.83
C SER A 88 -7.71 -15.52 -7.41
N THR A 89 -7.54 -16.37 -8.42
CA THR A 89 -6.78 -17.62 -8.35
C THR A 89 -5.37 -17.43 -8.93
N GLU A 90 -4.87 -16.19 -8.97
CA GLU A 90 -3.49 -15.91 -9.36
C GLU A 90 -2.52 -16.56 -8.34
N HIS A 91 -1.36 -16.98 -8.82
CA HIS A 91 -0.29 -17.54 -7.99
C HIS A 91 0.80 -16.50 -7.77
N PHE A 92 1.18 -16.28 -6.51
CA PHE A 92 2.28 -15.40 -6.13
C PHE A 92 3.31 -16.19 -5.34
N ASP A 93 4.58 -16.07 -5.70
CA ASP A 93 5.69 -16.73 -4.98
C ASP A 93 6.13 -15.97 -3.72
N LEU A 94 5.76 -14.69 -3.61
CA LEU A 94 6.15 -13.78 -2.52
C LEU A 94 5.12 -12.66 -2.41
N VAL A 95 4.72 -12.32 -1.18
CA VAL A 95 3.91 -11.12 -0.88
C VAL A 95 4.74 -10.15 -0.04
N MET A 96 5.02 -8.98 -0.60
CA MET A 96 5.68 -7.89 0.13
C MET A 96 4.65 -6.84 0.51
N THR A 97 4.61 -6.46 1.78
CA THR A 97 3.76 -5.38 2.27
C THR A 97 4.51 -4.50 3.26
N GLU A 98 4.09 -3.24 3.35
CA GLU A 98 4.59 -2.31 4.35
C GLU A 98 3.83 -2.52 5.66
N THR A 99 4.53 -2.98 6.69
CA THR A 99 4.00 -3.01 8.06
C THR A 99 4.31 -1.67 8.73
N PHE A 100 3.31 -0.81 8.74
CA PHE A 100 3.26 0.46 9.45
C PHE A 100 1.89 0.46 10.13
N SER A 101 1.87 0.58 11.46
CA SER A 101 0.79 0.53 12.50
C SER A 101 -0.54 -0.26 12.30
N ALA A 102 -1.01 -0.56 11.09
CA ALA A 102 -2.17 -1.38 10.75
C ALA A 102 -1.86 -2.33 9.58
N ASP A 103 -1.81 -3.63 9.88
CA ASP A 103 -1.38 -4.70 8.96
C ASP A 103 -2.50 -5.23 8.05
N CYS A 104 -3.26 -4.34 7.40
CA CYS A 104 -4.47 -4.74 6.68
C CYS A 104 -4.23 -5.49 5.35
N PHE A 105 -3.01 -5.47 4.82
CA PHE A 105 -2.61 -6.21 3.62
C PHE A 105 -1.90 -7.54 3.91
N VAL A 106 -1.50 -7.80 5.16
CA VAL A 106 -0.93 -9.09 5.58
C VAL A 106 -1.82 -10.30 5.22
N PRO A 107 -3.17 -10.23 5.26
CA PRO A 107 -4.02 -11.33 4.80
C PRO A 107 -3.79 -11.79 3.34
N PHE A 108 -3.18 -10.97 2.48
CA PHE A 108 -2.85 -11.38 1.11
C PHE A 108 -1.84 -12.53 1.11
N ALA A 109 -0.81 -12.49 1.97
CA ALA A 109 0.18 -13.56 2.09
C ALA A 109 -0.50 -14.90 2.44
N TYR A 110 -1.42 -14.88 3.41
CA TYR A 110 -2.22 -16.04 3.79
C TYR A 110 -3.15 -16.51 2.67
N LYS A 111 -3.81 -15.59 1.95
CA LYS A 111 -4.74 -15.91 0.85
C LYS A 111 -4.06 -16.62 -0.31
N PHE A 112 -2.81 -16.24 -0.63
CA PHE A 112 -2.04 -16.84 -1.72
C PHE A 112 -1.11 -17.95 -1.27
N ASN A 113 -1.05 -18.25 0.03
CA ASN A 113 -0.12 -19.20 0.61
C ASN A 113 1.34 -18.90 0.20
N ALA A 114 1.68 -17.62 0.23
CA ALA A 114 2.98 -17.08 -0.11
C ALA A 114 3.68 -16.55 1.17
N PRO A 115 5.01 -16.65 1.25
CA PRO A 115 5.78 -16.01 2.31
C PRO A 115 5.66 -14.49 2.28
#